data_AF-A0A8T5JQ81-F1
#
_entry.id   AF-A0A8T5JQ81-F1
#
_cell.length_a   1.000
_cell.length_b   1.000
_cell.length_c   1.000
_cell.angle_alpha   90.00
_cell.angle_beta   90.00
_cell.angle_gamma   90.00
#
_symmetry.space_group_name_H-M   'P 1'
#
loop_
_entity.id
_entity.type
_entity.pdbx_description
1 polymer ?
#
loop_
_entity_poly.entity_id
_entity_poly.type
_entity_poly.pdbx_seq_one_letter_code
_entity_poly.pdbx_strand_id
1 'polypeptide(L)'
;MKTSKTKEQAKIIIEKSISAFGLPQNMKTDPQIMKSVIEELKLNDFRTKNKLMNKLFKDIISKPQKLQPMFDNIKKGLLSKHPAIIEFSDLALKENWFKPSDHIIRSVHVMYILEVLTATMCNNHDFFIEVQDHYKNNERKLGLNTRYIFRTLIQALGISRNLFIIVKAYTLDPLMIYFKIQRGLSKSHLTKKELDELYKNNDINYIEYKVLSPIHKNGREHINELIRINIYEAGITEYKNNLKINAISAHELSEDIKNNPPSTIFKRKSVIPEKNTDPFYASITKKENLFPVIKFNQNWISLYLTWNMAFVLGNLKNVDIIFPKLLIPSVINAESDNFMGARIISLWMTINHDIFRHYEKTEFLGPTNKTEMAIAWSKINKKYAFDLANRETHEDSKTLMKNYNRFFLHPIWNLLKLLTRYS
;
A
#
# COMPACT_ATOMS: atom_id res chain seq x y z
N MET A 1 7.02 -27.73 15.04
CA MET A 1 7.18 -26.25 15.09
C MET A 1 8.64 -25.92 14.87
N LYS A 2 9.03 -25.33 13.73
CA LYS A 2 10.39 -24.78 13.56
C LYS A 2 10.49 -23.51 14.41
N THR A 3 11.49 -23.48 15.27
CA THR A 3 11.84 -22.40 16.20
C THR A 3 11.83 -21.04 15.51
N SER A 4 11.03 -20.11 16.03
CA SER A 4 11.16 -18.68 15.73
C SER A 4 12.63 -18.29 15.89
N LYS A 5 13.20 -17.58 14.91
CA LYS A 5 14.57 -17.08 15.01
C LYS A 5 14.66 -16.20 16.26
N THR A 6 15.76 -16.30 17.00
CA THR A 6 15.98 -15.39 18.12
C THR A 6 16.12 -13.96 17.57
N LYS A 7 15.84 -12.96 18.42
CA LYS A 7 15.97 -11.55 18.04
C LYS A 7 17.37 -11.22 17.52
N GLU A 8 18.41 -11.84 18.09
CA GLU A 8 19.79 -11.67 17.65
C GLU A 8 20.04 -12.28 16.27
N GLN A 9 19.53 -13.49 16.01
CA GLN A 9 19.60 -14.09 14.68
C GLN A 9 18.89 -13.24 13.62
N ALA A 10 17.72 -12.69 13.96
CA ALA A 10 16.97 -11.81 13.07
C ALA A 10 17.76 -10.54 12.72
N LYS A 11 18.44 -9.94 13.71
CA LYS A 11 19.31 -8.77 13.50
C LYS A 11 20.45 -9.07 12.53
N ILE A 12 21.15 -10.20 12.75
CA ILE A 12 22.22 -10.66 11.86
C ILE A 12 21.71 -10.89 10.43
N ILE A 13 20.52 -11.49 10.27
CA ILE A 13 19.91 -11.70 8.96
C ILE A 13 19.68 -10.37 8.25
N ILE A 14 19.10 -9.37 8.93
CA ILE A 14 18.84 -8.05 8.34
C ILE A 14 20.15 -7.36 7.91
N GLU A 15 21.18 -7.38 8.77
CA GLU A 15 22.48 -6.79 8.46
C GLU A 15 23.11 -7.45 7.23
N LYS A 16 23.12 -8.79 7.18
CA LYS A 16 23.59 -9.54 6.01
C LYS A 16 22.79 -9.22 4.74
N SER A 17 21.46 -9.09 4.84
CA SER A 17 20.62 -8.72 3.69
C SER A 17 20.97 -7.34 3.13
N ILE A 18 21.14 -6.35 4.00
CA ILE A 18 21.53 -4.98 3.59
C ILE A 18 22.89 -5.02 2.88
N SER A 19 23.87 -5.74 3.43
CA SER A 19 25.18 -5.91 2.80
C SER A 19 25.11 -6.66 1.46
N ALA A 20 24.29 -7.73 1.37
CA ALA A 20 24.13 -8.51 0.14
C ALA A 20 23.48 -7.70 -1.00
N PHE A 21 22.64 -6.73 -0.66
CA PHE A 21 22.13 -5.74 -1.62
C PHE A 21 23.16 -4.68 -2.04
N GLY A 22 24.37 -4.70 -1.49
CA GLY A 22 25.41 -3.70 -1.79
C GLY A 22 25.11 -2.31 -1.25
N LEU A 23 24.24 -2.19 -0.24
CA LEU A 23 23.87 -0.89 0.33
C LEU A 23 24.93 -0.44 1.36
N PRO A 24 25.48 0.78 1.24
CA PRO A 24 26.46 1.27 2.21
C PRO A 24 25.80 1.57 3.56
N GLN A 25 26.53 1.29 4.65
CA GLN A 25 26.02 1.45 6.02
C GLN A 25 25.55 2.88 6.32
N ASN A 26 26.23 3.90 5.77
CA ASN A 26 25.91 5.31 5.96
C ASN A 26 25.36 5.95 4.67
N MET A 27 24.48 5.23 3.96
CA MET A 27 23.91 5.69 2.71
C MET A 27 23.27 7.08 2.86
N LYS A 28 23.50 7.91 1.86
CA LYS A 28 22.79 9.18 1.67
C LYS A 28 22.05 9.15 0.34
N THR A 29 21.05 10.01 0.19
CA THR A 29 20.47 10.22 -1.13
C THR A 29 21.50 10.84 -2.07
N ASP A 30 21.45 10.45 -3.33
CA ASP A 30 22.17 11.06 -4.43
C ASP A 30 21.26 12.11 -5.10
N PRO A 31 21.66 13.40 -5.14
CA PRO A 31 20.86 14.46 -5.74
C PRO A 31 20.48 14.24 -7.21
N GLN A 32 21.34 13.60 -8.01
CA GLN A 32 21.06 13.31 -9.42
C GLN A 32 20.01 12.21 -9.54
N ILE A 33 20.13 11.14 -8.75
CA ILE A 33 19.10 10.10 -8.69
C ILE A 33 17.77 10.70 -8.20
N MET A 34 17.80 11.55 -7.17
CA MET A 34 16.60 12.21 -6.64
C MET A 34 15.93 13.10 -7.68
N LYS A 35 16.70 13.85 -8.48
CA LYS A 35 16.15 14.65 -9.57
C LYS A 35 15.42 13.77 -10.60
N SER A 36 16.06 12.69 -11.04
CA SER A 36 15.45 11.70 -11.95
C SER A 36 14.18 11.08 -11.36
N VAL A 37 14.20 10.70 -10.08
CA VAL A 37 13.02 10.17 -9.39
C VAL A 37 11.91 11.20 -9.34
N ILE A 38 12.18 12.44 -8.92
CA ILE A 38 11.16 13.51 -8.85
C ILE A 38 10.52 13.81 -10.21
N GLU A 39 11.31 13.82 -11.29
CA GLU A 39 10.81 14.01 -12.66
C GLU A 39 9.92 12.84 -13.11
N GLU A 40 10.35 11.60 -12.87
CA GLU A 40 9.58 10.40 -13.23
C GLU A 40 8.26 10.29 -12.44
N LEU A 41 8.30 10.60 -11.15
CA LEU A 41 7.11 10.61 -10.28
C LEU A 41 6.18 11.81 -10.57
N LYS A 42 6.52 12.65 -11.56
CA LYS A 42 5.80 13.88 -11.94
C LYS A 42 5.63 14.85 -10.78
N LEU A 43 6.69 15.05 -9.99
CA LEU A 43 6.70 15.96 -8.84
C LEU A 43 7.53 17.22 -9.07
N ASN A 44 8.18 17.34 -10.24
CA ASN A 44 9.05 18.46 -10.59
C ASN A 44 8.29 19.80 -10.74
N ASP A 45 7.01 19.76 -11.11
CA ASP A 45 6.12 20.94 -11.20
C ASP A 45 5.14 21.04 -10.03
N PHE A 46 5.24 20.16 -9.02
CA PHE A 46 4.35 20.17 -7.87
C PHE A 46 4.55 21.42 -7.02
N ARG A 47 3.44 22.12 -6.74
CA ARG A 47 3.41 23.31 -5.89
C ARG A 47 2.52 23.05 -4.68
N THR A 48 3.04 23.35 -3.49
CA THR A 48 2.32 23.16 -2.22
C THR A 48 2.41 24.41 -1.36
N LYS A 49 1.39 24.67 -0.53
CA LYS A 49 1.47 25.71 0.53
C LYS A 49 2.31 25.25 1.72
N ASN A 50 2.62 23.96 1.82
CA ASN A 50 3.45 23.39 2.88
C ASN A 50 4.92 23.81 2.71
N LYS A 51 5.34 24.84 3.46
CA LYS A 51 6.69 25.41 3.42
C LYS A 51 7.79 24.37 3.68
N LEU A 52 7.55 23.44 4.59
CA LEU A 52 8.50 22.36 4.90
C LEU A 52 8.72 21.49 3.67
N MET A 53 7.65 21.08 3.00
CA MET A 53 7.73 20.25 1.80
C MET A 53 8.36 20.98 0.62
N ASN A 54 8.05 22.26 0.41
CA ASN A 54 8.74 23.07 -0.60
C ASN A 54 10.25 23.12 -0.38
N LYS A 55 10.67 23.32 0.88
CA LYS A 55 12.10 23.32 1.22
C LYS A 55 12.71 21.93 1.00
N LEU A 56 12.02 20.88 1.44
CA LEU A 56 12.48 19.51 1.30
C LEU A 56 12.69 19.15 -0.17
N PHE A 57 11.72 19.41 -1.06
CA PHE A 57 11.86 19.11 -2.50
C PHE A 57 13.04 19.82 -3.15
N LYS A 58 13.33 21.07 -2.75
CA LYS A 58 14.53 21.79 -3.22
C LYS A 58 15.80 21.18 -2.67
N ASP A 59 15.81 20.83 -1.39
CA ASP A 59 16.98 20.29 -0.70
C ASP A 59 17.37 18.91 -1.26
N ILE A 60 16.42 18.00 -1.48
CA ILE A 60 16.72 16.63 -1.91
C ILE A 60 17.39 16.52 -3.29
N ILE A 61 17.13 17.47 -4.20
CA ILE A 61 17.74 17.51 -5.54
C ILE A 61 19.01 18.35 -5.57
N SER A 62 19.34 19.04 -4.47
CA SER A 62 20.50 19.94 -4.38
C SER A 62 21.59 19.40 -3.46
N LYS A 63 21.23 18.63 -2.43
CA LYS A 63 22.19 18.11 -1.44
C LYS A 63 21.82 16.71 -0.92
N PRO A 64 22.81 15.86 -0.62
CA PRO A 64 22.57 14.53 -0.04
C PRO A 64 21.83 14.59 1.31
N GLN A 65 20.82 13.73 1.48
CA GLN A 65 20.07 13.53 2.74
C GLN A 65 20.49 12.22 3.41
N LYS A 66 20.54 12.19 4.75
CA LYS A 66 20.86 10.97 5.50
C LYS A 66 19.69 9.98 5.42
N LEU A 67 19.97 8.72 5.04
CA LEU A 67 18.95 7.67 4.98
C LEU A 67 18.90 6.79 6.24
N GLN A 68 19.87 6.93 7.13
CA GLN A 68 19.96 6.15 8.37
C GLN A 68 18.66 6.15 9.20
N PRO A 69 17.97 7.29 9.43
CA PRO A 69 16.75 7.29 10.23
C PRO A 69 15.62 6.44 9.62
N MET A 70 15.50 6.44 8.29
CA MET A 70 14.55 5.58 7.57
C MET A 70 14.92 4.12 7.74
N PHE A 71 16.20 3.75 7.55
CA PHE A 71 16.65 2.36 7.72
C PHE A 71 16.47 1.85 9.16
N ASP A 72 16.71 2.67 10.17
CA ASP A 72 16.52 2.28 11.56
C ASP A 72 15.06 1.97 11.87
N ASN A 73 14.13 2.75 11.31
CA ASN A 73 12.70 2.47 11.42
C ASN A 73 12.27 1.19 10.73
N ILE A 74 12.82 0.93 9.53
CA ILE A 74 12.57 -0.30 8.79
C ILE A 74 13.08 -1.50 9.60
N LYS A 75 14.32 -1.46 10.08
CA LYS A 75 14.92 -2.50 10.93
C LYS A 75 14.05 -2.77 12.16
N LYS A 76 13.58 -1.71 12.83
CA LYS A 76 12.71 -1.82 14.00
C LYS A 76 11.40 -2.56 13.65
N GLY A 77 10.72 -2.16 12.58
CA GLY A 77 9.49 -2.81 12.13
C GLY A 77 9.72 -4.27 11.74
N LEU A 78 10.80 -4.57 11.01
CA LEU A 78 11.16 -5.95 10.63
C LEU A 78 11.35 -6.84 11.86
N LEU A 79 12.07 -6.36 12.88
CA LEU A 79 12.36 -7.12 14.09
C LEU A 79 11.16 -7.32 15.00
N SER A 80 10.24 -6.35 15.08
CA SER A 80 9.13 -6.38 16.03
C SER A 80 7.81 -6.90 15.45
N LYS A 81 7.60 -6.79 14.13
CA LYS A 81 6.27 -6.96 13.52
C LYS A 81 6.20 -8.00 12.41
N HIS A 82 7.31 -8.29 11.71
CA HIS A 82 7.26 -9.02 10.43
C HIS A 82 8.18 -10.24 10.37
N PRO A 83 7.90 -11.29 11.16
CA PRO A 83 8.75 -12.49 11.20
C PRO A 83 8.85 -13.21 9.85
N ALA A 84 7.80 -13.16 9.02
CA ALA A 84 7.80 -13.75 7.68
C ALA A 84 8.84 -13.10 6.74
N ILE A 85 9.13 -11.80 6.90
CA ILE A 85 10.20 -11.12 6.15
C ILE A 85 11.58 -11.61 6.59
N ILE A 86 11.77 -11.89 7.87
CA ILE A 86 13.01 -12.47 8.38
C ILE A 86 13.21 -13.90 7.86
N GLU A 87 12.15 -14.72 7.86
CA GLU A 87 12.17 -16.08 7.32
C GLU A 87 12.53 -16.08 5.83
N PHE A 88 11.90 -15.20 5.03
CA PHE A 88 12.24 -15.04 3.62
C PHE A 88 13.67 -14.53 3.42
N SER A 89 14.12 -13.56 4.21
CA SER A 89 15.47 -13.01 4.10
C SER A 89 16.55 -14.05 4.36
N ASP A 90 16.36 -14.91 5.37
CA ASP A 90 17.27 -16.03 5.66
C ASP A 90 17.35 -17.02 4.49
N LEU A 91 16.22 -17.30 3.84
CA LEU A 91 16.17 -18.14 2.65
C LEU A 91 16.88 -17.47 1.46
N ALA A 92 16.53 -16.22 1.16
CA ALA A 92 17.08 -15.47 0.04
C ALA A 92 18.60 -15.30 0.14
N LEU A 93 19.14 -15.16 1.37
CA LEU A 93 20.59 -15.15 1.60
C LEU A 93 21.24 -16.49 1.26
N LYS A 94 20.63 -17.62 1.63
CA LYS A 94 21.15 -18.97 1.32
C LYS A 94 21.12 -19.26 -0.18
N GLU A 95 20.07 -18.79 -0.85
CA GLU A 95 19.89 -18.95 -2.29
C GLU A 95 20.66 -17.89 -3.11
N ASN A 96 21.43 -17.01 -2.46
CA ASN A 96 22.18 -15.91 -3.09
C ASN A 96 21.33 -15.03 -4.02
N TRP A 97 20.10 -14.75 -3.57
CA TRP A 97 19.11 -14.00 -4.31
C TRP A 97 19.27 -12.48 -4.20
N PHE A 98 19.88 -12.02 -3.12
CA PHE A 98 20.21 -10.61 -2.92
C PHE A 98 21.55 -10.30 -3.56
N LYS A 99 21.53 -9.37 -4.53
CA LYS A 99 22.70 -8.94 -5.28
C LYS A 99 22.71 -7.43 -5.40
N PRO A 100 23.87 -6.78 -5.47
CA PRO A 100 23.95 -5.35 -5.76
C PRO A 100 23.33 -5.01 -7.11
N SER A 101 22.61 -3.88 -7.18
CA SER A 101 22.04 -3.35 -8.42
C SER A 101 21.73 -1.87 -8.28
N ASP A 102 21.95 -1.10 -9.34
CA ASP A 102 21.55 0.32 -9.41
C ASP A 102 20.05 0.50 -9.22
N HIS A 103 19.23 -0.48 -9.60
CA HIS A 103 17.79 -0.45 -9.34
C HIS A 103 17.45 -0.58 -7.86
N ILE A 104 18.24 -1.31 -7.07
CA ILE A 104 18.05 -1.37 -5.61
C ILE A 104 18.42 -0.03 -4.98
N ILE A 105 19.55 0.56 -5.42
CA ILE A 105 19.94 1.91 -5.00
C ILE A 105 18.81 2.90 -5.33
N ARG A 106 18.30 2.89 -6.56
CA ARG A 106 17.15 3.71 -6.98
C ARG A 106 15.92 3.46 -6.12
N SER A 107 15.56 2.20 -5.84
CA SER A 107 14.42 1.86 -4.98
C SER A 107 14.51 2.46 -3.59
N VAL A 108 15.71 2.55 -3.01
CA VAL A 108 15.90 3.22 -1.71
C VAL A 108 15.58 4.72 -1.80
N HIS A 109 15.94 5.38 -2.90
CA HIS A 109 15.62 6.79 -3.14
C HIS A 109 14.11 7.00 -3.34
N VAL A 110 13.46 6.12 -4.12
CA VAL A 110 12.01 6.12 -4.28
C VAL A 110 11.32 5.91 -2.93
N MET A 111 11.81 4.97 -2.12
CA MET A 111 11.31 4.71 -0.76
C MET A 111 11.36 5.95 0.12
N TYR A 112 12.45 6.71 0.06
CA TYR A 112 12.57 7.97 0.81
C TYR A 112 11.52 9.00 0.40
N ILE A 113 11.31 9.21 -0.90
CA ILE A 113 10.28 10.13 -1.40
C ILE A 113 8.88 9.66 -1.00
N LEU A 114 8.59 8.37 -1.16
CA LEU A 114 7.30 7.80 -0.81
C LEU A 114 7.01 7.91 0.69
N GLU A 115 8.01 7.70 1.56
CA GLU A 115 7.84 7.89 3.00
C GLU A 115 7.51 9.34 3.32
N VAL A 116 8.31 10.28 2.81
CA VAL A 116 8.12 11.71 3.06
C VAL A 116 6.73 12.16 2.63
N LEU A 117 6.30 11.76 1.42
CA LEU A 117 4.96 12.06 0.92
C LEU A 117 3.86 11.40 1.75
N THR A 118 3.96 10.09 1.99
CA THR A 118 2.93 9.32 2.71
C THR A 118 2.76 9.87 4.12
N ALA A 119 3.84 10.03 4.87
CA ALA A 119 3.80 10.53 6.24
C ALA A 119 3.21 11.93 6.29
N THR A 120 3.60 12.82 5.38
CA THR A 120 3.06 14.20 5.35
C THR A 120 1.58 14.21 4.97
N MET A 121 1.17 13.41 3.99
CA MET A 121 -0.24 13.26 3.60
C MET A 121 -1.09 12.69 4.75
N CYS A 122 -0.54 11.76 5.54
CA CYS A 122 -1.21 11.22 6.71
C CYS A 122 -1.42 12.27 7.82
N ASN A 123 -0.48 13.21 7.97
CA ASN A 123 -0.50 14.20 9.06
C ASN A 123 -1.01 15.59 8.67
N ASN A 124 -1.21 15.86 7.38
CA ASN A 124 -1.63 17.17 6.87
C ASN A 124 -2.69 17.03 5.79
N HIS A 125 -3.92 17.40 6.12
CA HIS A 125 -5.07 17.31 5.21
C HIS A 125 -4.94 18.22 3.98
N ASP A 126 -4.49 19.47 4.13
CA ASP A 126 -4.28 20.39 3.00
C ASP A 126 -3.25 19.81 2.02
N PHE A 127 -2.13 19.31 2.55
CA PHE A 127 -1.09 18.69 1.74
C PHE A 127 -1.61 17.42 1.03
N PHE A 128 -2.44 16.63 1.71
CA PHE A 128 -3.11 15.48 1.11
C PHE A 128 -3.99 15.87 -0.09
N ILE A 129 -4.76 16.96 0.01
CA ILE A 129 -5.57 17.48 -1.10
C ILE A 129 -4.66 17.96 -2.24
N GLU A 130 -3.64 18.78 -1.93
CA GLU A 130 -2.73 19.33 -2.93
C GLU A 130 -2.04 18.22 -3.74
N VAL A 131 -1.56 17.17 -3.07
CA VAL A 131 -0.97 16.01 -3.75
C VAL A 131 -2.00 15.29 -4.62
N GLN A 132 -3.21 15.06 -4.12
CA GLN A 132 -4.26 14.43 -4.94
C GLN A 132 -4.56 15.22 -6.20
N ASP A 133 -4.82 16.52 -6.06
CA ASP A 133 -5.16 17.39 -7.17
C ASP A 133 -4.01 17.44 -8.20
N HIS A 134 -2.76 17.41 -7.73
CA HIS A 134 -1.58 17.35 -8.59
C HIS A 134 -1.54 16.10 -9.48
N TYR A 135 -1.66 14.91 -8.89
CA TYR A 135 -1.70 13.67 -9.68
C TYR A 135 -2.90 13.63 -10.61
N LYS A 136 -4.10 14.04 -10.16
CA LYS A 136 -5.29 14.10 -11.01
C LYS A 136 -5.12 15.06 -12.18
N ASN A 137 -4.43 16.18 -11.99
CA ASN A 137 -4.11 17.10 -13.08
C ASN A 137 -3.11 16.48 -14.07
N ASN A 138 -2.11 15.74 -13.60
CA ASN A 138 -1.19 15.02 -14.48
C ASN A 138 -1.88 13.89 -15.24
N GLU A 139 -2.77 13.11 -14.61
CA GLU A 139 -3.61 12.13 -15.29
C GLU A 139 -4.44 12.78 -16.43
N ARG A 140 -5.05 13.94 -16.18
CA ARG A 140 -5.81 14.69 -17.20
C ARG A 140 -4.93 15.15 -18.37
N LYS A 141 -3.69 15.56 -18.13
CA LYS A 141 -2.72 15.91 -19.20
C LYS A 141 -2.44 14.70 -20.10
N LEU A 142 -2.57 13.48 -19.59
CA LEU A 142 -2.45 12.23 -20.36
C LEU A 142 -3.76 11.80 -21.04
N GLY A 143 -4.82 12.61 -20.96
CA GLY A 143 -6.13 12.32 -21.55
C GLY A 143 -7.05 11.44 -20.71
N LEU A 144 -6.69 11.14 -19.45
CA LEU A 144 -7.55 10.41 -18.53
C LEU A 144 -8.65 11.34 -17.99
N ASN A 145 -9.92 11.08 -18.33
CA ASN A 145 -11.03 11.89 -17.85
C ASN A 145 -11.42 11.53 -16.40
N THR A 146 -10.66 12.05 -15.43
CA THR A 146 -10.85 11.78 -14.00
C THR A 146 -12.21 12.21 -13.42
N ARG A 147 -13.08 12.88 -14.18
CA ARG A 147 -14.42 13.33 -13.69
C ARG A 147 -15.47 12.22 -13.75
N TYR A 148 -15.26 11.18 -14.55
CA TYR A 148 -16.21 10.09 -14.72
C TYR A 148 -15.48 8.74 -14.59
N ILE A 149 -15.50 8.16 -13.38
CA ILE A 149 -14.75 6.95 -13.03
C ILE A 149 -14.88 5.83 -14.07
N PHE A 150 -16.09 5.56 -14.61
CA PHE A 150 -16.29 4.55 -15.64
C PHE A 150 -15.68 4.91 -17.01
N ARG A 151 -15.66 6.19 -17.40
CA ARG A 151 -14.98 6.62 -18.64
C ARG A 151 -13.46 6.65 -18.44
N THR A 152 -12.98 7.07 -17.27
CA THR A 152 -11.56 6.91 -16.88
C THR A 152 -11.14 5.45 -17.00
N LEU A 153 -11.99 4.53 -16.55
CA LEU A 153 -11.76 3.09 -16.60
C LEU A 153 -11.62 2.57 -18.05
N ILE A 154 -12.51 2.98 -18.96
CA ILE A 154 -12.42 2.61 -20.39
C ILE A 154 -11.20 3.25 -21.06
N GLN A 155 -10.87 4.50 -20.74
CA GLN A 155 -9.71 5.19 -21.32
C GLN A 155 -8.38 4.64 -20.78
N ALA A 156 -8.31 4.31 -19.49
CA ALA A 156 -7.17 3.66 -18.88
C ALA A 156 -6.94 2.23 -19.41
N LEU A 157 -8.00 1.53 -19.84
CA LEU A 157 -7.89 0.26 -20.60
C LEU A 157 -7.17 0.45 -21.92
N GLY A 158 -7.42 1.56 -22.62
CA GLY A 158 -6.71 1.92 -23.84
C GLY A 158 -5.22 2.22 -23.63
N ILE A 159 -4.85 2.76 -22.46
CA ILE A 159 -3.48 3.22 -22.16
C ILE A 159 -2.61 2.11 -21.55
N SER A 160 -3.06 1.48 -20.46
CA SER A 160 -2.23 0.48 -19.75
C SER A 160 -2.36 -0.92 -20.33
N ARG A 161 -3.48 -1.23 -21.00
CA ARG A 161 -3.91 -2.60 -21.38
C ARG A 161 -3.90 -3.60 -20.22
N ASN A 162 -3.81 -3.13 -18.96
CA ASN A 162 -3.67 -3.94 -17.78
C ASN A 162 -4.90 -3.80 -16.89
N LEU A 163 -5.81 -4.77 -17.02
CA LEU A 163 -7.06 -4.82 -16.25
C LEU A 163 -6.83 -4.73 -14.73
N PHE A 164 -5.71 -5.27 -14.23
CA PHE A 164 -5.36 -5.22 -12.81
C PHE A 164 -5.12 -3.78 -12.32
N ILE A 165 -4.27 -3.02 -13.02
CA ILE A 165 -3.95 -1.63 -12.64
C ILE A 165 -5.23 -0.78 -12.59
N ILE A 166 -6.15 -1.07 -13.50
CA ILE A 166 -7.39 -0.32 -13.68
C ILE A 166 -8.42 -0.65 -12.60
N VAL A 167 -8.61 -1.93 -12.27
CA VAL A 167 -9.49 -2.32 -11.17
C VAL A 167 -8.92 -1.88 -9.81
N LYS A 168 -7.59 -1.88 -9.68
CA LYS A 168 -6.90 -1.28 -8.53
C LYS A 168 -7.17 0.22 -8.40
N ALA A 169 -7.06 0.98 -9.48
CA ALA A 169 -7.40 2.41 -9.47
C ALA A 169 -8.88 2.62 -9.08
N TYR A 170 -9.79 1.83 -9.64
CA TYR A 170 -11.23 1.89 -9.34
C TYR A 170 -11.57 1.65 -7.86
N THR A 171 -10.80 0.80 -7.16
CA THR A 171 -11.04 0.50 -5.75
C THR A 171 -10.37 1.49 -4.79
N LEU A 172 -9.36 2.24 -5.23
CA LEU A 172 -8.59 3.16 -4.38
C LEU A 172 -9.03 4.61 -4.48
N ASP A 173 -9.40 5.09 -5.67
CA ASP A 173 -9.88 6.46 -5.84
C ASP A 173 -11.09 6.76 -4.92
N PRO A 174 -12.11 5.89 -4.82
CA PRO A 174 -13.18 6.04 -3.84
C PRO A 174 -12.70 6.16 -2.39
N LEU A 175 -11.71 5.37 -1.99
CA LEU A 175 -11.14 5.41 -0.63
C LEU A 175 -10.39 6.73 -0.39
N MET A 176 -9.69 7.24 -1.40
CA MET A 176 -8.99 8.52 -1.33
C MET A 176 -9.95 9.71 -1.26
N ILE A 177 -11.10 9.63 -1.95
CA ILE A 177 -12.18 10.60 -1.83
C ILE A 177 -12.85 10.52 -0.45
N TYR A 178 -13.12 9.30 0.03
CA TYR A 178 -13.65 9.07 1.38
C TYR A 178 -12.74 9.71 2.43
N PHE A 179 -11.43 9.50 2.34
CA PHE A 179 -10.45 10.14 3.22
C PHE A 179 -10.40 11.66 3.03
N LYS A 180 -10.49 12.17 1.79
CA LYS A 180 -10.54 13.62 1.53
C LYS A 180 -11.69 14.27 2.28
N ILE A 181 -12.90 13.74 2.11
CA ILE A 181 -14.09 14.37 2.67
C ILE A 181 -14.11 14.20 4.19
N GLN A 182 -13.97 12.98 4.71
CA GLN A 182 -14.06 12.74 6.16
C GLN A 182 -13.01 13.50 6.97
N ARG A 183 -11.79 13.67 6.45
CA ARG A 183 -10.72 14.42 7.15
C ARG A 183 -10.92 15.93 7.10
N GLY A 184 -11.67 16.43 6.12
CA GLY A 184 -12.03 17.85 6.00
C GLY A 184 -13.19 18.27 6.91
N LEU A 185 -13.89 17.31 7.51
CA LEU A 185 -14.99 17.58 8.42
C LEU A 185 -14.48 17.88 9.83
N SER A 186 -15.15 18.81 10.50
CA SER A 186 -14.89 19.13 11.91
C SER A 186 -15.34 18.03 12.87
N LYS A 187 -16.26 17.15 12.41
CA LYS A 187 -16.81 16.00 13.13
C LYS A 187 -16.31 14.69 12.51
N SER A 188 -16.29 13.61 13.30
CA SER A 188 -15.76 12.32 12.86
C SER A 188 -16.60 11.63 11.77
N HIS A 189 -17.89 11.95 11.64
CA HIS A 189 -18.84 11.27 10.74
C HIS A 189 -19.83 12.25 10.09
N LEU A 190 -20.15 12.03 8.81
CA LEU A 190 -21.28 12.66 8.11
C LEU A 190 -22.61 12.00 8.51
N THR A 191 -23.60 12.80 8.84
CA THR A 191 -24.99 12.36 8.84
C THR A 191 -25.49 12.16 7.40
N LYS A 192 -26.52 11.34 7.22
CA LYS A 192 -27.17 11.16 5.91
C LYS A 192 -27.66 12.49 5.33
N LYS A 193 -28.14 13.40 6.19
CA LYS A 193 -28.62 14.73 5.79
C LYS A 193 -27.48 15.60 5.24
N GLU A 194 -26.34 15.67 5.95
CA GLU A 194 -25.16 16.43 5.49
C GLU A 194 -24.64 15.86 4.16
N LEU A 195 -24.66 14.53 3.99
CA LEU A 195 -24.27 13.89 2.74
C LEU A 195 -25.24 14.20 1.58
N ASP A 196 -26.55 14.17 1.84
CA ASP A 196 -27.57 14.53 0.86
C ASP A 196 -27.44 16.00 0.43
N GLU A 197 -27.07 16.90 1.36
CA GLU A 197 -26.82 18.32 1.07
C GLU A 197 -25.59 18.51 0.16
N LEU A 198 -24.46 17.86 0.46
CA LEU A 198 -23.27 17.88 -0.40
C LEU A 198 -23.59 17.40 -1.82
N TYR A 199 -24.39 16.35 -1.96
CA TYR A 199 -24.78 15.83 -3.27
C TYR A 199 -25.72 16.78 -4.02
N LYS A 200 -26.73 17.34 -3.34
CA LYS A 200 -27.67 18.31 -3.93
C LYS A 200 -26.98 19.59 -4.39
N ASN A 201 -25.96 20.03 -3.68
CA ASN A 201 -25.18 21.22 -4.01
C ASN A 201 -24.16 20.99 -5.13
N ASN A 202 -24.02 19.76 -5.64
CA ASN A 202 -22.97 19.33 -6.58
C ASN A 202 -21.54 19.46 -6.02
N ASP A 203 -21.38 19.47 -4.70
CA ASP A 203 -20.07 19.43 -4.04
C ASP A 203 -19.42 18.04 -4.16
N ILE A 204 -20.24 17.00 -4.34
CA ILE A 204 -19.83 15.62 -4.60
C ILE A 204 -20.66 15.00 -5.73
N ASN A 205 -20.09 14.08 -6.49
CA ASN A 205 -20.78 13.33 -7.53
C ASN A 205 -21.49 12.07 -6.99
N TYR A 206 -22.27 11.40 -7.82
CA TYR A 206 -23.07 10.23 -7.43
C TYR A 206 -22.24 9.08 -6.84
N ILE A 207 -21.04 8.84 -7.38
CA ILE A 207 -20.18 7.74 -6.91
C ILE A 207 -19.62 8.10 -5.53
N GLU A 208 -19.22 9.35 -5.34
CA GLU A 208 -18.75 9.86 -4.05
C GLU A 208 -19.86 9.78 -3.00
N TYR A 209 -21.06 10.22 -3.36
CA TYR A 209 -22.26 10.08 -2.53
C TYR A 209 -22.49 8.62 -2.11
N LYS A 210 -22.39 7.66 -3.04
CA LYS A 210 -22.56 6.23 -2.75
C LYS A 210 -21.50 5.68 -1.81
N VAL A 211 -20.25 6.08 -1.98
CA VAL A 211 -19.12 5.62 -1.14
C VAL A 211 -19.21 6.18 0.28
N LEU A 212 -19.73 7.40 0.42
CA LEU A 212 -19.91 8.08 1.70
C LEU A 212 -21.23 7.73 2.40
N SER A 213 -22.15 7.06 1.70
CA SER A 213 -23.46 6.69 2.23
C SER A 213 -23.31 5.77 3.45
N PRO A 214 -24.18 5.91 4.47
CA PRO A 214 -24.11 5.06 5.65
C PRO A 214 -24.31 3.58 5.29
N ILE A 215 -23.51 2.73 5.95
CA ILE A 215 -23.52 1.26 6.10
C ILE A 215 -24.69 0.53 5.39
N HIS A 216 -24.35 -0.51 4.61
CA HIS A 216 -25.31 -1.50 4.11
C HIS A 216 -26.26 -2.02 5.21
N LYS A 217 -27.45 -2.51 4.80
CA LYS A 217 -28.47 -3.16 5.67
C LYS A 217 -27.95 -4.26 6.62
N ASN A 218 -26.71 -4.74 6.43
CA ASN A 218 -26.09 -5.83 7.18
C ASN A 218 -25.00 -5.37 8.18
N GLY A 219 -24.89 -4.08 8.50
CA GLY A 219 -23.92 -3.59 9.51
C GLY A 219 -22.47 -3.50 9.03
N ARG A 220 -22.19 -3.67 7.72
CA ARG A 220 -20.84 -3.61 7.14
C ARG A 220 -20.51 -2.25 6.55
N GLU A 221 -19.35 -1.71 6.91
CA GLU A 221 -18.82 -0.47 6.35
C GLU A 221 -18.31 -0.67 4.91
N HIS A 222 -18.59 0.28 4.01
CA HIS A 222 -18.20 0.23 2.60
C HIS A 222 -16.69 0.04 2.40
N ILE A 223 -15.87 0.63 3.28
CA ILE A 223 -14.41 0.52 3.25
C ILE A 223 -13.93 -0.91 3.41
N ASN A 224 -14.57 -1.72 4.25
CA ASN A 224 -14.20 -3.12 4.45
C ASN A 224 -14.43 -3.94 3.18
N GLU A 225 -15.57 -3.74 2.51
CA GLU A 225 -15.86 -4.43 1.24
C GLU A 225 -14.91 -3.97 0.12
N LEU A 226 -14.57 -2.67 0.04
CA LEU A 226 -13.58 -2.17 -0.93
C LEU A 226 -12.19 -2.78 -0.70
N ILE A 227 -11.74 -2.89 0.56
CA ILE A 227 -10.47 -3.55 0.90
C ILE A 227 -10.52 -5.03 0.51
N ARG A 228 -11.61 -5.74 0.82
CA ARG A 228 -11.79 -7.16 0.44
C ARG A 228 -11.76 -7.36 -1.07
N ILE A 229 -12.48 -6.52 -1.82
CA ILE A 229 -12.49 -6.56 -3.29
C ILE A 229 -11.08 -6.33 -3.82
N ASN A 230 -10.35 -5.36 -3.27
CA ASN A 230 -8.97 -5.08 -3.64
C ASN A 230 -8.05 -6.28 -3.40
N ILE A 231 -8.19 -6.98 -2.27
CA ILE A 231 -7.39 -8.18 -1.96
C ILE A 231 -7.77 -9.34 -2.90
N TYR A 232 -9.06 -9.63 -3.06
CA TYR A 232 -9.52 -10.72 -3.93
C TYR A 232 -9.12 -10.52 -5.38
N GLU A 233 -9.20 -9.31 -5.90
CA GLU A 233 -8.79 -9.00 -7.27
C GLU A 233 -7.30 -9.31 -7.53
N ALA A 234 -6.43 -8.98 -6.59
CA ALA A 234 -5.03 -9.38 -6.63
C ALA A 234 -4.88 -10.92 -6.51
N GLY A 235 -5.62 -11.57 -5.60
CA GLY A 235 -5.60 -13.03 -5.46
C GLY A 235 -6.05 -13.76 -6.73
N ILE A 236 -7.03 -13.22 -7.48
CA ILE A 236 -7.48 -13.76 -8.77
C ILE A 236 -6.39 -13.62 -9.82
N THR A 237 -5.66 -12.51 -9.82
CA THR A 237 -4.51 -12.31 -10.70
C THR A 237 -3.41 -13.33 -10.41
N GLU A 238 -3.07 -13.55 -9.14
CA GLU A 238 -2.12 -14.59 -8.73
C GLU A 238 -2.55 -15.99 -9.16
N TYR A 239 -3.83 -16.29 -8.96
CA TYR A 239 -4.40 -17.58 -9.33
C TYR A 239 -4.25 -17.87 -10.82
N LYS A 240 -4.46 -16.84 -11.67
CA LYS A 240 -4.29 -16.92 -13.12
C LYS A 240 -2.82 -17.00 -13.54
N ASN A 241 -1.93 -16.32 -12.82
CA ASN A 241 -0.49 -16.23 -13.13
C ASN A 241 0.35 -17.29 -12.41
N ASN A 242 -0.23 -18.48 -12.14
CA ASN A 242 0.47 -19.62 -11.52
C ASN A 242 1.01 -19.41 -10.09
N LEU A 243 0.53 -18.39 -9.36
CA LEU A 243 0.81 -18.16 -7.94
C LEU A 243 -0.37 -18.55 -7.04
N LYS A 244 -1.03 -19.67 -7.38
CA LYS A 244 -2.20 -20.21 -6.66
C LYS A 244 -1.96 -20.41 -5.16
N ILE A 245 -0.72 -20.75 -4.77
CA ILE A 245 -0.38 -20.91 -3.35
C ILE A 245 -0.49 -19.57 -2.60
N ASN A 246 -0.05 -18.47 -3.20
CA ASN A 246 -0.15 -17.16 -2.56
C ASN A 246 -1.60 -16.67 -2.46
N ALA A 247 -2.42 -17.01 -3.47
CA ALA A 247 -3.84 -16.66 -3.52
C ALA A 247 -4.66 -17.22 -2.34
N ILE A 248 -4.18 -18.27 -1.66
CA ILE A 248 -4.74 -18.75 -0.38
C ILE A 248 -4.70 -17.62 0.67
N SER A 249 -3.61 -16.86 0.73
CA SER A 249 -3.46 -15.74 1.66
C SER A 249 -4.42 -14.60 1.32
N ALA A 250 -4.62 -14.32 0.03
CA ALA A 250 -5.61 -13.33 -0.41
C ALA A 250 -7.04 -13.73 0.04
N HIS A 251 -7.37 -15.01 -0.07
CA HIS A 251 -8.65 -15.54 0.40
C HIS A 251 -8.80 -15.37 1.91
N GLU A 252 -7.83 -15.83 2.69
CA GLU A 252 -7.88 -15.75 4.15
C GLU A 252 -7.96 -14.31 4.64
N LEU A 253 -7.10 -13.41 4.13
CA LEU A 253 -7.11 -11.99 4.50
C LEU A 253 -8.48 -11.35 4.21
N SER A 254 -9.16 -11.77 3.14
CA SER A 254 -10.46 -11.23 2.75
C SER A 254 -11.62 -11.83 3.54
N GLU A 255 -11.56 -13.11 3.89
CA GLU A 255 -12.58 -13.76 4.71
C GLU A 255 -12.45 -13.38 6.20
N ASP A 256 -11.24 -13.09 6.69
CA ASP A 256 -11.08 -12.53 8.03
C ASP A 256 -11.79 -11.17 8.15
N ILE A 257 -11.64 -10.25 7.18
CA ILE A 257 -12.42 -8.99 7.18
C ILE A 257 -13.94 -9.25 7.14
N LYS A 258 -14.38 -10.31 6.47
CA LYS A 258 -15.80 -10.63 6.37
C LYS A 258 -16.37 -11.11 7.71
N ASN A 259 -15.62 -11.93 8.42
CA ASN A 259 -16.03 -12.60 9.66
C ASN A 259 -15.78 -11.69 10.87
N ASN A 260 -14.69 -10.94 10.83
CA ASN A 260 -14.21 -10.01 11.85
C ASN A 260 -14.04 -8.60 11.25
N PRO A 261 -15.12 -7.93 10.79
CA PRO A 261 -15.01 -6.63 10.13
C PRO A 261 -14.46 -5.59 11.11
N PRO A 262 -13.34 -4.91 10.77
CA PRO A 262 -12.84 -3.83 11.61
C PRO A 262 -13.79 -2.63 11.53
N SER A 263 -13.90 -1.89 12.62
CA SER A 263 -14.58 -0.59 12.59
C SER A 263 -13.64 0.48 12.03
N THR A 264 -14.22 1.43 11.30
CA THR A 264 -13.51 2.62 10.80
C THR A 264 -14.05 3.84 11.51
N ILE A 265 -13.18 4.46 12.29
CA ILE A 265 -13.47 5.73 12.96
C ILE A 265 -12.40 6.74 12.64
N PHE A 266 -12.78 8.01 12.57
CA PHE A 266 -11.83 9.10 12.37
C PHE A 266 -11.49 9.72 13.73
N LYS A 267 -10.20 9.73 14.07
CA LYS A 267 -9.71 10.32 15.33
C LYS A 267 -8.70 11.42 15.07
N ARG A 268 -8.66 12.41 15.95
CA ARG A 268 -7.59 13.41 15.99
C ARG A 268 -6.32 12.72 16.46
N LYS A 269 -5.43 12.38 15.53
CA LYS A 269 -4.15 11.74 15.84
C LYS A 269 -3.09 12.07 14.79
N SER A 270 -1.83 11.99 15.21
CA SER A 270 -0.70 11.96 14.30
C SER A 270 -0.38 10.53 13.90
N VAL A 271 0.04 10.35 12.66
CA VAL A 271 0.46 9.06 12.10
C VAL A 271 1.97 9.07 12.03
N ILE A 272 2.60 8.38 12.97
CA ILE A 272 4.05 8.24 13.03
C ILE A 272 4.42 6.76 13.19
N PRO A 273 5.62 6.34 12.78
CA PRO A 273 6.09 4.99 13.08
C PRO A 273 6.11 4.74 14.59
N GLU A 274 5.87 3.50 15.01
CA GLU A 274 5.70 3.18 16.43
C GLU A 274 6.97 3.51 17.24
N LYS A 275 6.78 4.25 18.35
CA LYS A 275 7.84 4.70 19.29
C LYS A 275 8.99 5.41 18.56
N ASN A 276 8.66 6.33 17.65
CA ASN A 276 9.63 7.05 16.83
C ASN A 276 9.94 8.44 17.43
N THR A 277 11.22 8.84 17.36
CA THR A 277 11.73 10.12 17.86
C THR A 277 12.49 10.92 16.77
N ASP A 278 12.33 10.56 15.51
CA ASP A 278 12.97 11.24 14.39
C ASP A 278 12.35 12.64 14.21
N PRO A 279 13.18 13.71 14.19
CA PRO A 279 12.72 15.10 14.04
C PRO A 279 11.84 15.36 12.82
N PHE A 280 12.00 14.57 11.74
CA PHE A 280 11.15 14.69 10.56
C PHE A 280 9.68 14.52 10.91
N TYR A 281 9.32 13.46 11.66
CA TYR A 281 7.92 13.22 12.02
C TYR A 281 7.36 14.32 12.90
N ALA A 282 8.13 14.80 13.88
CA ALA A 282 7.74 15.94 14.71
C ALA A 282 7.45 17.20 13.88
N SER A 283 8.18 17.41 12.78
CA SER A 283 8.01 18.58 11.91
C SER A 283 6.76 18.55 11.04
N ILE A 284 6.18 17.37 10.80
CA ILE A 284 4.98 17.18 9.95
C ILE A 284 3.69 16.96 10.77
N THR A 285 3.78 16.70 12.07
CA THR A 285 2.60 16.49 12.92
C THR A 285 1.76 17.76 13.09
N LYS A 286 0.45 17.66 12.86
CA LYS A 286 -0.54 18.70 13.19
C LYS A 286 -1.40 18.25 14.38
N LYS A 287 -1.69 19.17 15.32
CA LYS A 287 -2.49 18.90 16.53
C LYS A 287 -3.93 18.44 16.23
N GLU A 288 -4.52 18.93 15.14
CA GLU A 288 -5.92 18.65 14.78
C GLU A 288 -6.07 17.76 13.54
N ASN A 289 -5.08 16.90 13.26
CA ASN A 289 -5.18 15.99 12.12
C ASN A 289 -6.19 14.87 12.38
N LEU A 290 -7.32 14.92 11.69
CA LEU A 290 -8.29 13.84 11.65
C LEU A 290 -7.80 12.76 10.68
N PHE A 291 -7.71 11.51 11.14
CA PHE A 291 -7.20 10.38 10.34
C PHE A 291 -8.00 9.09 10.62
N PRO A 292 -8.20 8.22 9.61
CA PRO A 292 -8.88 6.94 9.79
C PRO A 292 -8.09 5.99 10.69
N VAL A 293 -8.82 5.38 11.63
CA VAL A 293 -8.35 4.36 12.57
C VAL A 293 -9.08 3.09 12.18
N ILE A 294 -8.35 2.16 11.56
CA ILE A 294 -8.87 0.86 11.10
C ILE A 294 -7.98 -0.22 11.70
N LYS A 295 -8.47 -0.87 12.75
CA LYS A 295 -7.65 -1.77 13.56
C LYS A 295 -7.65 -3.20 13.01
N PHE A 296 -6.50 -3.63 12.52
CA PHE A 296 -6.21 -5.03 12.20
C PHE A 296 -5.28 -5.64 13.25
N ASN A 297 -5.36 -6.95 13.46
CA ASN A 297 -4.37 -7.63 14.30
C ASN A 297 -3.00 -7.67 13.59
N GLN A 298 -1.91 -7.82 14.36
CA GLN A 298 -0.55 -7.76 13.81
C GLN A 298 -0.22 -8.94 12.88
N ASN A 299 -0.84 -10.10 13.07
CA ASN A 299 -0.64 -11.27 12.21
C ASN A 299 -1.22 -11.02 10.81
N TRP A 300 -2.42 -10.45 10.76
CA TRP A 300 -3.09 -10.02 9.53
C TRP A 300 -2.24 -8.98 8.79
N ILE A 301 -1.75 -7.96 9.51
CA ILE A 301 -0.90 -6.91 8.92
C ILE A 301 0.39 -7.49 8.35
N SER A 302 1.07 -8.37 9.11
CA SER A 302 2.28 -9.03 8.64
C SER A 302 2.01 -9.89 7.40
N LEU A 303 0.96 -10.71 7.42
CA LEU A 303 0.59 -11.56 6.28
C LEU A 303 0.20 -10.72 5.07
N TYR A 304 -0.57 -9.64 5.25
CA TYR A 304 -0.96 -8.75 4.18
C TYR A 304 0.27 -8.15 3.48
N LEU A 305 1.26 -7.68 4.25
CA LEU A 305 2.48 -7.13 3.68
C LEU A 305 3.27 -8.17 2.88
N THR A 306 3.48 -9.36 3.44
CA THR A 306 4.29 -10.40 2.78
C THR A 306 3.57 -11.08 1.64
N TRP A 307 2.24 -11.21 1.71
CA TRP A 307 1.39 -11.55 0.58
C TRP A 307 1.58 -10.54 -0.56
N ASN A 308 1.55 -9.24 -0.26
CA ASN A 308 1.74 -8.21 -1.27
C ASN A 308 3.19 -8.18 -1.83
N MET A 309 4.20 -8.55 -1.05
CA MET A 309 5.58 -8.70 -1.55
C MET A 309 5.67 -9.80 -2.61
N ALA A 310 5.08 -10.97 -2.36
CA ALA A 310 5.01 -12.03 -3.37
C ALA A 310 4.21 -11.59 -4.60
N PHE A 311 3.07 -10.92 -4.38
CA PHE A 311 2.24 -10.39 -5.45
C PHE A 311 3.03 -9.48 -6.39
N VAL A 312 3.74 -8.50 -5.83
CA VAL A 312 4.52 -7.52 -6.61
C VAL A 312 5.63 -8.21 -7.41
N LEU A 313 6.41 -9.10 -6.78
CA LEU A 313 7.50 -9.81 -7.45
C LEU A 313 6.99 -10.73 -8.57
N GLY A 314 5.86 -11.39 -8.33
CA GLY A 314 5.31 -12.40 -9.22
C GLY A 314 4.50 -11.87 -10.39
N ASN A 315 3.84 -10.71 -10.23
CA ASN A 315 2.80 -10.27 -11.17
C ASN A 315 3.06 -8.89 -11.77
N LEU A 316 3.90 -8.07 -11.15
CA LEU A 316 4.08 -6.68 -11.57
C LEU A 316 5.43 -6.48 -12.26
N LYS A 317 5.43 -5.50 -13.16
CA LYS A 317 6.65 -4.83 -13.63
C LYS A 317 6.94 -3.64 -12.72
N ASN A 318 7.99 -2.90 -13.01
CA ASN A 318 8.39 -1.68 -12.30
C ASN A 318 8.59 -1.90 -10.80
N VAL A 319 9.17 -3.05 -10.44
CA VAL A 319 9.37 -3.46 -9.05
C VAL A 319 10.17 -2.41 -8.27
N ASP A 320 11.05 -1.67 -8.94
CA ASP A 320 11.87 -0.63 -8.35
C ASP A 320 11.07 0.56 -7.79
N ILE A 321 9.88 0.84 -8.34
CA ILE A 321 8.95 1.85 -7.80
C ILE A 321 7.79 1.25 -7.00
N ILE A 322 7.37 0.02 -7.34
CA ILE A 322 6.20 -0.60 -6.70
C ILE A 322 6.52 -1.27 -5.37
N PHE A 323 7.68 -1.89 -5.24
CA PHE A 323 8.08 -2.60 -4.03
C PHE A 323 8.31 -1.66 -2.82
N PRO A 324 8.96 -0.49 -2.98
CA PRO A 324 9.23 0.45 -1.88
C PRO A 324 8.05 0.80 -0.99
N LYS A 325 6.83 0.92 -1.54
CA LYS A 325 5.61 1.25 -0.77
C LYS A 325 5.31 0.29 0.39
N LEU A 326 5.86 -0.93 0.34
CA LEU A 326 5.67 -1.97 1.36
C LEU A 326 6.68 -1.84 2.51
N LEU A 327 7.78 -1.12 2.27
CA LEU A 327 8.91 -1.00 3.18
C LEU A 327 9.01 0.37 3.84
N ILE A 328 8.27 1.38 3.37
CA ILE A 328 8.34 2.71 4.00
C ILE A 328 7.98 2.65 5.50
N PRO A 329 8.67 3.40 6.38
CA PRO A 329 8.43 3.41 7.83
C PRO A 329 6.98 3.57 8.27
N SER A 330 6.23 4.47 7.62
CA SER A 330 4.81 4.73 7.90
C SER A 330 3.88 3.55 7.56
N VAL A 331 4.42 2.49 6.95
CA VAL A 331 3.71 1.23 6.65
C VAL A 331 4.33 0.09 7.45
N ILE A 332 5.64 -0.17 7.30
CA ILE A 332 6.27 -1.35 7.90
C ILE A 332 6.37 -1.27 9.43
N ASN A 333 6.46 -0.06 9.99
CA ASN A 333 6.51 0.15 11.44
C ASN A 333 5.26 0.90 11.96
N ALA A 334 4.18 0.94 11.17
CA ALA A 334 2.92 1.59 11.56
C ALA A 334 2.29 0.93 12.80
N GLU A 335 1.66 1.74 13.66
CA GLU A 335 0.70 1.21 14.63
C GLU A 335 -0.45 0.48 13.91
N SER A 336 -1.01 -0.54 14.54
CA SER A 336 -2.02 -1.40 13.93
C SER A 336 -3.24 -0.65 13.39
N ASP A 337 -3.60 0.45 14.04
CA ASP A 337 -4.76 1.26 13.70
C ASP A 337 -4.49 2.30 12.60
N ASN A 338 -3.21 2.64 12.37
CA ASN A 338 -2.77 3.57 11.32
C ASN A 338 -2.41 2.84 10.02
N PHE A 339 -2.06 1.55 10.12
CA PHE A 339 -1.51 0.76 9.02
C PHE A 339 -2.33 0.88 7.74
N MET A 340 -3.64 0.60 7.80
CA MET A 340 -4.47 0.55 6.59
C MET A 340 -4.60 1.92 5.93
N GLY A 341 -4.76 2.99 6.72
CA GLY A 341 -4.82 4.36 6.19
C GLY A 341 -3.55 4.77 5.46
N ALA A 342 -2.39 4.55 6.08
CA ALA A 342 -1.09 4.83 5.45
C ALA A 342 -0.82 3.93 4.24
N ARG A 343 -1.26 2.65 4.31
CA ARG A 343 -1.13 1.68 3.22
C ARG A 343 -1.96 2.08 2.00
N ILE A 344 -3.18 2.58 2.18
CA ILE A 344 -4.03 3.07 1.08
C ILE A 344 -3.37 4.26 0.39
N ILE A 345 -2.88 5.24 1.15
CA ILE A 345 -2.22 6.44 0.60
C ILE A 345 -0.97 6.06 -0.20
N SER A 346 -0.08 5.25 0.38
CA SER A 346 1.13 4.79 -0.31
C SER A 346 0.83 3.94 -1.54
N LEU A 347 -0.22 3.10 -1.51
CA LEU A 347 -0.66 2.33 -2.68
C LEU A 347 -1.09 3.26 -3.82
N TRP A 348 -1.95 4.22 -3.49
CA TRP A 348 -2.54 5.12 -4.48
C TRP A 348 -1.46 5.93 -5.21
N MET A 349 -0.49 6.49 -4.47
CA MET A 349 0.64 7.21 -5.10
C MET A 349 1.43 6.29 -6.04
N THR A 350 1.75 5.09 -5.58
CA THR A 350 2.58 4.16 -6.35
C THR A 350 1.89 3.68 -7.63
N ILE A 351 0.56 3.53 -7.62
CA ILE A 351 -0.22 3.22 -8.83
C ILE A 351 -0.19 4.40 -9.81
N ASN A 352 -0.31 5.63 -9.32
CA ASN A 352 -0.18 6.80 -10.20
C ASN A 352 1.21 6.86 -10.85
N HIS A 353 2.27 6.57 -10.09
CA HIS A 353 3.63 6.48 -10.62
C HIS A 353 3.78 5.40 -11.68
N ASP A 354 3.22 4.21 -11.43
CA ASP A 354 3.25 3.11 -12.40
C ASP A 354 2.46 3.45 -13.67
N ILE A 355 1.33 4.16 -13.56
CA ILE A 355 0.56 4.66 -14.72
C ILE A 355 1.40 5.63 -15.55
N PHE A 356 2.07 6.60 -14.92
CA PHE A 356 2.92 7.56 -15.63
C PHE A 356 4.07 6.86 -16.35
N ARG A 357 4.70 5.90 -15.68
CA ARG A 357 5.79 5.12 -16.26
C ARG A 357 5.35 4.28 -17.46
N HIS A 358 4.19 3.62 -17.37
CA HIS A 358 3.61 2.89 -18.50
C HIS A 358 3.33 3.80 -19.69
N TYR A 359 2.86 5.03 -19.45
CA TYR A 359 2.64 6.01 -20.52
C TYR A 359 3.95 6.39 -21.22
N GLU A 360 5.04 6.52 -20.46
CA GLU A 360 6.38 6.83 -20.96
C GLU A 360 7.11 5.63 -21.57
N LYS A 361 6.49 4.45 -21.55
CA LYS A 361 7.05 3.18 -22.07
C LYS A 361 8.39 2.81 -21.45
N THR A 362 8.61 3.19 -20.20
CA THR A 362 9.74 2.76 -19.39
C THR A 362 9.32 1.55 -18.57
N GLU A 363 10.08 0.44 -18.65
CA GLU A 363 9.77 -0.78 -17.91
C GLU A 363 11.01 -1.33 -17.21
N PHE A 364 10.85 -1.73 -15.96
CA PHE A 364 11.86 -2.49 -15.24
C PHE A 364 11.26 -3.81 -14.73
N LEU A 365 11.81 -4.95 -15.15
CA LEU A 365 11.19 -6.25 -14.86
C LEU A 365 11.43 -6.77 -13.44
N GLY A 366 12.34 -6.17 -12.67
CA GLY A 366 12.75 -6.69 -11.35
C GLY A 366 13.99 -7.60 -11.43
N PRO A 367 14.33 -8.29 -10.34
CA PRO A 367 15.46 -9.22 -10.33
C PRO A 367 15.16 -10.47 -11.17
N THR A 368 16.20 -11.11 -11.70
CA THR A 368 16.06 -12.26 -12.62
C THR A 368 15.35 -13.46 -12.00
N ASN A 369 15.46 -13.62 -10.69
CA ASN A 369 14.89 -14.68 -9.86
C ASN A 369 13.57 -14.29 -9.18
N LYS A 370 12.87 -13.26 -9.69
CA LYS A 370 11.64 -12.76 -9.06
C LYS A 370 10.54 -13.82 -8.94
N THR A 371 10.47 -14.76 -9.89
CA THR A 371 9.47 -15.83 -9.89
C THR A 371 9.74 -16.82 -8.77
N GLU A 372 10.99 -17.23 -8.61
CA GLU A 372 11.46 -18.11 -7.55
C GLU A 372 11.25 -17.46 -6.18
N MET A 373 11.59 -16.17 -6.06
CA MET A 373 11.29 -15.38 -4.87
C MET A 373 9.79 -15.35 -4.56
N ALA A 374 8.94 -15.10 -5.55
CA ALA A 374 7.49 -15.06 -5.37
C ALA A 374 6.93 -16.44 -4.94
N ILE A 375 7.44 -17.53 -5.50
CA ILE A 375 7.07 -18.90 -5.10
C ILE A 375 7.52 -19.20 -3.67
N ALA A 376 8.73 -18.80 -3.28
CA ALA A 376 9.22 -18.98 -1.92
C ALA A 376 8.39 -18.17 -0.91
N TRP A 377 8.09 -16.91 -1.23
CA TRP A 377 7.14 -16.11 -0.47
C TRP A 377 5.78 -16.80 -0.34
N SER A 378 5.24 -17.35 -1.42
CA SER A 378 3.95 -18.05 -1.41
C SER A 378 3.92 -19.20 -0.40
N LYS A 379 5.00 -19.99 -0.34
CA LYS A 379 5.13 -21.10 0.62
C LYS A 379 5.16 -20.62 2.07
N ILE A 380 5.90 -19.54 2.33
CA ILE A 380 5.95 -18.90 3.65
C ILE A 380 4.55 -18.35 4.00
N ASN A 381 3.96 -17.55 3.12
CA ASN A 381 2.65 -16.93 3.33
C ASN A 381 1.54 -17.95 3.58
N LYS A 382 1.55 -19.11 2.90
CA LYS A 382 0.58 -20.19 3.14
C LYS A 382 0.58 -20.65 4.61
N LYS A 383 1.76 -20.82 5.22
CA LYS A 383 1.89 -21.18 6.65
C LYS A 383 1.23 -20.11 7.54
N TYR A 384 1.54 -18.84 7.29
CA TYR A 384 0.96 -17.73 8.05
C TYR A 384 -0.54 -17.54 7.82
N ALA A 385 -1.05 -17.84 6.62
CA ALA A 385 -2.48 -17.86 6.33
C ALA A 385 -3.20 -18.96 7.13
N PHE A 386 -2.61 -20.15 7.21
CA PHE A 386 -3.17 -21.24 8.02
C PHE A 386 -3.17 -20.91 9.51
N ASP A 387 -2.09 -20.28 9.99
CA ASP A 387 -2.00 -19.83 11.38
C ASP A 387 -3.02 -18.72 11.69
N LEU A 388 -3.26 -17.80 10.76
CA LEU A 388 -4.27 -16.75 10.88
C LEU A 388 -5.69 -17.36 10.93
N ALA A 389 -6.01 -18.25 10.00
CA ALA A 389 -7.32 -18.91 9.92
C ALA A 389 -7.66 -19.67 11.21
N ASN A 390 -6.72 -20.45 11.72
CA ASN A 390 -6.93 -21.21 12.94
C ASN A 390 -7.18 -20.30 14.17
N ARG A 391 -6.57 -19.11 14.20
CA ARG A 391 -6.66 -18.17 15.34
C ARG A 391 -7.87 -17.26 15.26
N GLU A 392 -8.13 -16.67 14.10
CA GLU A 392 -9.09 -15.56 13.95
C GLU A 392 -10.43 -16.03 13.38
N THR A 393 -10.44 -17.05 12.52
CA THR A 393 -11.67 -17.60 11.93
C THR A 393 -12.04 -18.98 12.47
N HIS A 394 -11.19 -19.56 13.33
CA HIS A 394 -11.29 -20.93 13.86
C HIS A 394 -11.45 -22.00 12.77
N GLU A 395 -10.94 -21.72 11.57
CA GLU A 395 -10.94 -22.66 10.46
C GLU A 395 -9.67 -23.50 10.46
N ASP A 396 -9.82 -24.82 10.36
CA ASP A 396 -8.69 -25.70 10.12
C ASP A 396 -8.19 -25.59 8.67
N SER A 397 -6.96 -26.07 8.42
CA SER A 397 -6.35 -26.00 7.09
C SER A 397 -7.16 -26.70 5.99
N LYS A 398 -7.96 -27.73 6.32
CA LYS A 398 -8.77 -28.47 5.34
C LYS A 398 -9.98 -27.64 4.93
N THR A 399 -10.62 -26.99 5.89
CA THR A 399 -11.78 -26.11 5.73
C THR A 399 -11.39 -24.88 4.93
N LEU A 400 -10.30 -24.21 5.30
CA LEU A 400 -9.77 -23.09 4.54
C LEU A 400 -9.48 -23.47 3.08
N MET A 401 -8.80 -24.60 2.86
CA MET A 401 -8.51 -25.06 1.49
C MET A 401 -9.78 -25.39 0.69
N LYS A 402 -10.80 -25.97 1.34
CA LYS A 402 -12.10 -26.24 0.71
C LYS A 402 -12.79 -24.93 0.31
N ASN A 403 -12.81 -23.94 1.19
CA ASN A 403 -13.40 -22.62 0.95
C ASN A 403 -12.67 -21.87 -0.17
N TYR A 404 -11.34 -21.87 -0.12
CA TYR A 404 -10.47 -21.32 -1.16
C TYR A 404 -10.77 -21.97 -2.52
N ASN A 405 -10.78 -23.30 -2.60
CA ASN A 405 -11.06 -24.00 -3.85
C ASN A 405 -12.46 -23.64 -4.37
N ARG A 406 -13.48 -23.58 -3.49
CA ARG A 406 -14.84 -23.16 -3.84
C ARG A 406 -14.88 -21.75 -4.45
N PHE A 407 -14.15 -20.80 -3.87
CA PHE A 407 -14.11 -19.43 -4.39
C PHE A 407 -13.40 -19.38 -5.76
N PHE A 408 -12.24 -20.03 -5.88
CA PHE A 408 -11.39 -19.98 -7.07
C PHE A 408 -11.78 -20.97 -8.18
N LEU A 409 -12.83 -21.76 -7.99
CA LEU A 409 -13.53 -22.49 -9.07
C LEU A 409 -14.20 -21.51 -10.06
N HIS A 410 -14.76 -20.41 -9.57
CA HIS A 410 -15.42 -19.38 -10.40
C HIS A 410 -15.01 -17.96 -9.97
N PRO A 411 -13.72 -17.60 -10.08
CA PRO A 411 -13.16 -16.42 -9.42
C PRO A 411 -13.77 -15.11 -9.95
N ILE A 412 -13.96 -14.98 -11.27
CA ILE A 412 -14.50 -13.77 -11.88
C ILE A 412 -15.96 -13.57 -11.46
N TRP A 413 -16.77 -14.63 -11.50
CA TRP A 413 -18.18 -14.55 -11.11
C TRP A 413 -18.34 -14.27 -9.61
N ASN A 414 -17.50 -14.87 -8.77
CA ASN A 414 -17.50 -14.59 -7.34
C ASN A 414 -17.07 -13.15 -7.04
N LEU A 415 -16.10 -12.60 -7.78
CA LEU A 415 -15.75 -11.17 -7.68
C LEU A 415 -16.89 -10.27 -8.14
N LEU A 416 -17.54 -10.58 -9.27
CA LEU A 416 -18.69 -9.83 -9.76
C LEU A 416 -19.85 -9.83 -8.75
N LYS A 417 -20.09 -10.95 -8.05
CA LYS A 417 -21.06 -11.02 -6.96
C LYS A 417 -20.72 -10.11 -5.78
N LEU A 418 -19.44 -9.91 -5.47
CA LEU A 418 -19.03 -8.95 -4.45
C LEU A 418 -19.30 -7.52 -4.92
N LEU A 419 -19.01 -7.22 -6.19
CA LEU A 419 -19.27 -5.92 -6.80
C LEU A 419 -20.77 -5.59 -6.93
N THR A 420 -21.62 -6.55 -7.29
CA THR A 420 -23.07 -6.32 -7.40
C THR A 420 -23.77 -6.19 -6.06
N ARG A 421 -23.20 -6.73 -4.98
CA ARG A 421 -23.65 -6.46 -3.62
C ARG A 421 -23.24 -5.08 -3.11
N TYR A 422 -22.20 -4.50 -3.71
CA TYR A 422 -21.71 -3.15 -3.44
C TYR A 422 -22.43 -2.08 -4.29
N SER A 423 -22.88 -2.42 -5.49
CA SER A 423 -23.66 -1.58 -6.41
C SER A 423 -25.09 -1.39 -5.91
#